data_AF-M4E9M2-F1
#
_entry.id   AF-M4E9M2-F1
#
_cell.length_a   1.000
_cell.length_b   1.000
_cell.length_c   1.000
_cell.angle_alpha   90.00
_cell.angle_beta   90.00
_cell.angle_gamma   90.00
#
_symmetry.space_group_name_H-M   'P 1'
#
loop_
_entity.id
_entity.type
_entity.pdbx_description
1 polymer ?
#
loop_
_entity_poly.entity_id
_entity_poly.type
_entity_poly.pdbx_seq_one_letter_code
_entity_poly.pdbx_strand_id
1 'polypeptide(L)'
;MAERKVLNKNYPADFDPKMIPRLLKPKNHQKKNRFMLPVPARCNKCGNYMSEGTKFNRRVEQVTEETYLGIEIYRFYFKCTNCSTELTIKTDPRNCGYLLFA
;
A
#
# COMPACT_ATOMS: atom_id res chain seq x y z
N MET A 1 5.94 -28.63 6.52
CA MET A 1 5.04 -27.49 6.23
C MET A 1 3.72 -28.04 5.76
N ALA A 2 2.59 -27.50 6.22
CA ALA A 2 1.29 -27.85 5.65
C ALA A 2 1.20 -27.39 4.19
N GLU A 3 0.33 -28.01 3.40
CA GLU A 3 0.13 -27.67 1.99
C GLU A 3 -0.38 -26.24 1.79
N ARG A 4 -0.11 -25.61 0.64
CA ARG A 4 -0.63 -24.26 0.33
C ARG A 4 -2.17 -24.24 0.24
N LYS A 5 -2.77 -25.34 -0.21
CA LYS A 5 -4.21 -25.51 -0.39
C LYS A 5 -4.72 -26.64 0.51
N VAL A 6 -4.58 -26.47 1.82
CA VAL A 6 -5.12 -27.44 2.78
C VAL A 6 -6.63 -27.60 2.60
N LEU A 7 -7.09 -28.82 2.36
CA LEU A 7 -8.52 -29.13 2.23
C LEU A 7 -9.27 -28.94 3.56
N ASN A 8 -8.73 -29.50 4.64
CA ASN A 8 -9.39 -29.49 5.95
C ASN A 8 -8.49 -28.84 7.01
N LYS A 9 -9.04 -27.88 7.75
CA LYS A 9 -8.43 -27.35 8.98
C LYS A 9 -9.12 -28.03 10.16
N ASN A 10 -8.34 -28.48 11.14
CA ASN A 10 -8.90 -29.05 12.36
C ASN A 10 -9.48 -27.92 13.23
N TYR A 11 -10.77 -27.99 13.55
CA TYR A 11 -11.46 -27.07 14.47
C TYR A 11 -11.72 -27.79 15.80
N PRO A 12 -11.59 -27.12 16.96
CA PRO A 12 -11.92 -27.72 18.24
C PRO A 12 -13.43 -28.04 18.33
N ALA A 13 -13.80 -29.03 19.14
CA ALA A 13 -15.19 -29.49 19.25
C ALA A 13 -16.17 -28.39 19.72
N ASP A 14 -15.69 -27.46 20.54
CA ASP A 14 -16.48 -26.35 21.10
C ASP A 14 -16.47 -25.08 20.23
N PHE A 15 -15.97 -25.15 18.99
CA PHE A 15 -15.82 -23.98 18.13
C PHE A 15 -17.16 -23.47 17.59
N ASP A 16 -17.63 -22.33 18.11
CA ASP A 16 -18.76 -21.59 17.53
C ASP A 16 -18.27 -20.38 16.70
N PRO A 17 -18.48 -20.36 15.36
CA PRO A 17 -18.12 -19.24 14.49
C PRO A 17 -18.75 -17.90 14.90
N LYS A 18 -19.89 -17.90 15.60
CA LYS A 18 -20.59 -16.67 16.00
C LYS A 18 -19.90 -15.93 17.14
N MET A 19 -19.09 -16.62 17.93
CA MET A 19 -18.41 -16.03 19.08
C MET A 19 -17.16 -15.22 18.70
N ILE A 20 -16.71 -15.30 17.44
CA ILE A 20 -15.48 -14.64 16.99
C ILE A 20 -15.77 -13.18 16.62
N PRO A 21 -15.17 -12.20 17.32
CA PRO A 21 -15.34 -10.80 16.98
C PRO A 21 -14.62 -10.47 15.66
N ARG A 22 -15.26 -9.67 14.81
CA ARG A 22 -14.58 -9.07 13.66
C ARG A 22 -13.71 -7.92 14.15
N LEU A 23 -12.39 -7.99 13.88
CA LEU A 23 -11.50 -6.87 14.17
C LEU A 23 -11.88 -5.65 13.33
N LEU A 24 -12.33 -4.60 14.01
CA LEU A 24 -12.51 -3.26 13.43
C LEU A 24 -11.13 -2.63 13.27
N LYS A 25 -10.69 -2.47 12.00
CA LYS A 25 -9.47 -1.71 11.70
C LYS A 25 -9.82 -0.23 11.55
N PRO A 26 -8.93 0.70 11.95
CA PRO A 26 -9.16 2.12 11.73
C PRO A 26 -9.27 2.40 10.23
N LYS A 27 -10.10 3.38 9.86
CA LYS A 27 -10.31 3.77 8.45
C LYS A 27 -8.98 4.14 7.77
N ASN A 28 -8.06 4.76 8.52
CA ASN A 28 -6.76 5.19 8.01
C ASN A 28 -5.64 4.14 8.19
N HIS A 29 -5.98 2.86 8.09
CA HIS A 29 -5.02 1.78 8.31
C HIS A 29 -3.97 1.71 7.19
N GLN A 30 -2.70 1.93 7.55
CA GLN A 30 -1.58 1.78 6.61
C GLN A 30 -1.34 0.31 6.24
N LYS A 31 -1.51 -0.04 4.96
CA LYS A 31 -1.24 -1.40 4.44
C LYS A 31 0.17 -1.48 3.85
N LYS A 32 0.83 -2.64 3.92
CA LYS A 32 2.15 -2.85 3.30
C LYS A 32 1.99 -3.66 2.03
N ASN A 33 2.33 -3.06 0.88
CA ASN A 33 2.23 -3.72 -0.42
C ASN A 33 3.56 -3.58 -1.18
N ARG A 34 3.82 -4.49 -2.11
CA ARG A 34 4.91 -4.34 -3.09
C ARG A 34 4.36 -3.60 -4.31
N PHE A 35 5.04 -2.54 -4.74
CA PHE A 35 4.62 -1.69 -5.86
C PHE A 35 5.78 -1.38 -6.78
N MET A 36 5.46 -0.98 -8.02
CA MET A 36 6.41 -0.58 -9.06
C MET A 36 6.28 0.92 -9.24
N LEU A 37 7.38 1.66 -9.42
CA LEU A 37 7.31 3.09 -9.70
C LEU A 37 6.68 3.31 -11.09
N PRO A 38 5.58 4.08 -11.19
CA PRO A 38 4.87 4.29 -12.46
C PRO A 38 5.51 5.38 -13.32
N VAL A 39 6.35 6.21 -12.71
CA VAL A 39 7.09 7.30 -13.37
C VAL A 39 8.49 7.36 -12.74
N PRO A 40 9.53 7.81 -13.48
CA PRO A 40 10.84 8.01 -12.89
C PRO A 40 10.79 9.11 -11.81
N ALA A 41 11.50 8.91 -10.72
CA ALA A 41 11.51 9.84 -9.58
C ALA A 41 12.94 10.22 -9.20
N ARG A 42 13.19 11.51 -9.00
CA ARG A 42 14.44 12.03 -8.44
C ARG A 42 14.25 12.33 -6.97
N CYS A 43 15.15 11.83 -6.11
CA CYS A 43 15.13 12.17 -4.70
C CYS A 43 15.70 13.58 -4.47
N ASN A 44 14.96 14.43 -3.76
CA ASN A 44 15.41 15.80 -3.46
C ASN A 44 16.60 15.86 -2.49
N LYS A 45 16.76 14.86 -1.62
CA LYS A 45 17.82 14.85 -0.61
C LYS A 45 19.19 14.39 -1.14
N CYS A 46 19.22 13.33 -1.95
CA CYS A 46 20.49 12.75 -2.42
C CYS A 46 20.68 12.85 -3.94
N GLY A 47 19.71 13.39 -4.67
CA GLY A 47 19.77 13.52 -6.13
C GLY A 47 19.68 12.20 -6.90
N ASN A 48 19.50 11.06 -6.21
CA ASN A 48 19.42 9.76 -6.87
C ASN A 48 18.16 9.65 -7.74
N TYR A 49 18.32 9.06 -8.92
CA TYR A 49 17.25 8.79 -9.86
C TYR A 49 16.79 7.34 -9.71
N MET A 50 15.49 7.15 -9.50
CA MET A 50 14.85 5.84 -9.55
C MET A 50 14.11 5.74 -10.88
N SER A 51 14.44 4.73 -11.67
CA SER A 51 13.79 4.50 -12.95
C SER A 51 12.35 4.02 -12.75
N GLU A 52 11.55 4.23 -13.78
CA GLU A 52 10.24 3.57 -13.91
C GLU A 52 10.40 2.05 -13.77
N GLY A 53 9.41 1.40 -13.15
CA GLY A 53 9.41 -0.05 -12.94
C GLY A 53 10.30 -0.54 -11.79
N THR A 54 10.93 0.34 -11.01
CA THR A 54 11.65 -0.08 -9.80
C THR A 54 10.68 -0.63 -8.74
N LYS A 55 10.98 -1.84 -8.23
CA LYS A 55 10.16 -2.54 -7.23
C LYS A 55 10.52 -2.10 -5.82
N PHE A 56 9.53 -1.69 -5.03
CA PHE A 56 9.73 -1.34 -3.62
C PHE A 56 8.60 -1.84 -2.73
N ASN A 57 8.93 -1.98 -1.46
CA ASN A 57 7.93 -2.17 -0.40
C ASN A 57 7.41 -0.80 -0.01
N ARG A 58 6.09 -0.62 -0.09
CA ARG A 58 5.43 0.65 0.24
C ARG A 58 4.47 0.51 1.41
N ARG A 59 4.16 1.66 2.02
CA ARG A 59 2.97 1.83 2.87
C ARG A 59 1.89 2.54 2.08
N VAL A 60 0.66 2.06 2.21
CA VAL A 60 -0.52 2.53 1.49
C VAL A 60 -1.48 3.14 2.48
N GLU A 61 -1.95 4.33 2.18
CA GLU A 61 -2.95 5.04 2.97
C GLU A 61 -4.06 5.51 2.04
N GLN A 62 -5.31 5.41 2.48
CA GLN A 62 -6.46 5.98 1.77
C GLN A 62 -6.64 7.41 2.26
N VAL A 63 -6.54 8.38 1.35
CA VAL A 63 -6.77 9.79 1.69
C VAL A 63 -8.28 9.96 1.86
N THR A 64 -8.73 10.08 3.11
CA THR A 64 -10.18 10.13 3.42
C THR A 64 -10.79 11.50 3.09
N GLU A 65 -9.95 12.54 3.02
CA GLU A 65 -10.36 13.92 2.77
C GLU A 65 -10.68 14.20 1.29
N GLU A 66 -10.17 13.36 0.38
CA GLU A 66 -10.23 13.63 -1.05
C GLU A 66 -10.74 12.42 -1.83
N THR A 67 -11.84 12.62 -2.55
CA THR A 67 -12.38 11.64 -3.50
C THR A 67 -12.66 12.33 -4.82
N TYR A 68 -12.35 11.65 -5.93
CA TYR A 68 -12.65 12.18 -7.27
C TYR A 68 -13.86 11.45 -7.85
N LEU A 69 -15.02 12.11 -7.93
CA LEU A 69 -16.26 11.51 -8.44
C LEU A 69 -16.62 10.17 -7.78
N GLY A 70 -16.31 10.02 -6.48
CA GLY A 70 -16.50 8.77 -5.73
C GLY A 70 -15.36 7.75 -5.84
N ILE A 71 -14.33 8.03 -6.64
CA ILE A 71 -13.09 7.24 -6.72
C ILE A 71 -12.20 7.61 -5.54
N GLU A 72 -11.77 6.58 -4.81
CA GLU A 72 -10.86 6.72 -3.67
C GLU A 72 -9.44 7.09 -4.14
N ILE A 73 -8.84 8.05 -3.45
CA ILE A 73 -7.47 8.47 -3.71
C ILE A 73 -6.53 7.82 -2.71
N TYR A 74 -5.42 7.26 -3.20
CA TYR A 74 -4.44 6.58 -2.40
C TYR A 74 -3.12 7.34 -2.35
N ARG A 75 -2.53 7.39 -1.14
CA ARG A 75 -1.18 7.88 -0.90
C ARG A 75 -0.23 6.71 -0.63
N PHE A 76 0.92 6.75 -1.27
CA PHE A 76 1.93 5.71 -1.29
C PHE A 76 3.19 6.29 -0.66
N TYR A 77 3.68 5.68 0.41
CA TYR A 77 4.96 6.04 1.01
C TYR A 77 5.99 4.98 0.65
N PHE A 78 7.13 5.43 0.15
CA PHE A 78 8.24 4.56 -0.22
C PHE A 78 9.56 5.23 0.12
N LYS A 79 10.63 4.45 0.14
CA LYS A 79 11.96 4.93 0.51
C LYS A 79 12.85 5.01 -0.70
N CYS A 80 13.67 6.05 -0.77
CA CYS A 80 14.76 6.12 -1.74
C CYS A 80 15.73 4.96 -1.51
N THR A 81 16.20 4.35 -2.58
CA THR A 81 17.16 3.23 -2.54
C THR A 81 18.52 3.60 -1.94
N ASN A 82 18.92 4.86 -2.01
CA ASN A 82 20.23 5.32 -1.54
C ASN A 82 20.17 5.92 -0.12
N CYS A 83 19.35 6.96 0.08
CA CYS A 83 19.34 7.72 1.33
C CYS A 83 18.21 7.32 2.31
N SER A 84 17.40 6.30 1.97
CA SER A 84 16.25 5.83 2.76
C SER A 84 15.22 6.91 3.14
N THR A 85 15.27 8.07 2.50
CA THR A 85 14.33 9.17 2.74
C THR A 85 12.96 8.80 2.18
N GLU A 86 11.92 9.17 2.90
CA GLU A 86 10.55 8.83 2.52
C GLU A 86 10.06 9.80 1.45
N LEU A 87 9.59 9.23 0.35
CA LEU A 87 9.00 9.92 -0.77
C LEU A 87 7.54 9.49 -0.84
N THR A 88 6.69 10.38 -1.34
CA THR A 88 5.26 10.12 -1.41
C THR A 88 4.71 10.27 -2.82
N ILE A 89 3.81 9.36 -3.19
CA ILE A 89 3.09 9.41 -4.45
C ILE A 89 1.60 9.38 -4.15
N LYS A 90 0.82 10.17 -4.87
CA LYS A 90 -0.64 10.20 -4.81
C LYS A 90 -1.21 9.81 -6.17
N THR A 91 -2.31 9.07 -6.18
CA THR A 91 -3.05 8.75 -7.42
C THR A 91 -3.90 9.93 -7.86
N ASP A 92 -3.89 10.22 -9.16
CA ASP A 92 -4.70 11.25 -9.79
C ASP A 92 -5.68 10.64 -10.80
N PRO A 93 -6.93 10.36 -10.38
CA PRO A 93 -7.92 9.74 -11.25
C PRO A 93 -8.31 10.61 -12.45
N ARG A 94 -8.23 11.95 -12.32
CA ARG A 94 -8.60 12.89 -13.39
C ARG A 94 -7.70 12.78 -14.63
N ASN A 95 -6.41 12.58 -14.41
CA ASN A 95 -5.39 12.56 -15.47
C ASN A 95 -4.85 11.14 -15.73
N CYS A 96 -5.49 10.12 -15.15
CA CYS A 96 -5.01 8.73 -15.18
C CYS A 96 -3.53 8.59 -14.76
N GLY A 97 -3.08 9.41 -13.80
CA GLY A 97 -1.67 9.60 -13.49
C GLY A 97 -1.35 9.51 -12.01
N TYR A 98 -0.13 9.92 -11.68
CA TYR A 98 0.38 9.97 -10.31
C TYR A 98 1.10 11.29 -10.07
N LEU A 99 0.87 11.90 -8.90
CA LEU A 99 1.62 13.05 -8.43
C LEU A 99 2.73 12.59 -7.49
N LEU A 100 3.95 12.98 -7.81
CA LEU A 100 5.13 12.76 -6.99
C LEU A 100 5.36 13.95 -6.06
N PHE A 101 5.51 13.66 -4.78
CA PHE A 101 5.94 14.60 -3.75
C PHE A 101 7.26 14.08 -3.19
N ALA A 102 8.36 14.73 -3.58
CA ALA A 102 9.73 14.29 -3.33
C ALA A 102 10.46 15.13 -2.29
#